data_AF-A0A7W0QUJ2-F1
#
_entry.id   AF-A0A7W0QUJ2-F1
#
_cell.length_a   1.000
_cell.length_b   1.000
_cell.length_c   1.000
_cell.angle_alpha   90.00
_cell.angle_beta   90.00
_cell.angle_gamma   90.00
#
_symmetry.space_group_name_H-M   'P 1'
#
loop_
_entity.id
_entity.type
_entity.pdbx_description
1 polymer ?
#
loop_
_entity_poly.entity_id
_entity_poly.type
_entity_poly.pdbx_seq_one_letter_code
_entity_poly.pdbx_strand_id
1 'polypeptide(L)'
;MRVSLRWRLALAYGALLTVAAAILLAVAVLVADQTVAATPGLPPDAEVEVVTADGSTVTVSAGAVQEALRDQARDAILRTGGLAFGFVVLAGAAASYLVAGRVLRPVSDLTETARRLSTATLRERIAYRGPRDELAELADAFDEMVGRLDAAFAGQQRFAANASHELRTPLTLIRAEVDVALSDPNATVEELRTSAEIVREATIRADALIESLLLLARSEAEAEKGVL
;
A
#
# COMPACT_ATOMS: atom_id res chain seq x y z
N MET A 1 2.33 14.96 -13.71
CA MET A 1 1.81 13.58 -13.66
C MET A 1 2.58 12.80 -12.59
N ARG A 2 1.92 12.25 -11.57
CA ARG A 2 2.59 11.38 -10.59
C ARG A 2 2.75 10.00 -11.22
N VAL A 3 3.98 9.60 -11.50
CA VAL A 3 4.30 8.27 -12.04
C VAL A 3 3.89 7.23 -11.00
N SER A 4 2.98 6.31 -11.35
CA SER A 4 2.49 5.28 -10.42
C SER A 4 3.67 4.44 -9.90
N LEU A 5 3.62 3.99 -8.64
CA LEU A 5 4.70 3.23 -8.00
C LEU A 5 5.07 1.95 -8.79
N ARG A 6 4.10 1.36 -9.50
CA ARG A 6 4.29 0.26 -10.46
C ARG A 6 5.33 0.58 -11.53
N TRP A 7 5.22 1.76 -12.16
CA TRP A 7 6.15 2.22 -13.19
C TRP A 7 7.54 2.51 -12.61
N ARG A 8 7.63 3.03 -11.37
CA ARG A 8 8.93 3.29 -10.73
C ARG A 8 9.68 2.01 -10.42
N LEU A 9 9.01 1.00 -9.86
CA LEU A 9 9.63 -0.30 -9.56
C LEU A 9 9.97 -1.07 -10.85
N ALA A 10 9.05 -1.10 -11.83
CA ALA A 10 9.33 -1.72 -13.12
C ALA A 10 10.53 -1.07 -13.83
N LEU A 11 10.65 0.26 -13.78
CA LEU A 11 11.80 0.98 -14.32
C LEU A 11 13.08 0.69 -13.55
N ALA A 12 13.05 0.61 -12.21
CA ALA A 12 14.24 0.33 -11.41
C ALA A 12 14.78 -1.09 -11.65
N TYR A 13 13.93 -2.12 -11.55
CA TYR A 13 14.34 -3.51 -11.81
C TYR A 13 14.65 -3.75 -13.28
N GLY A 14 13.88 -3.14 -14.20
CA GLY A 14 14.14 -3.20 -15.63
C GLY A 14 15.48 -2.55 -16.01
N ALA A 15 15.82 -1.40 -15.42
CA ALA A 15 17.11 -0.75 -15.63
C ALA A 15 18.27 -1.59 -15.11
N LEU A 16 18.15 -2.18 -13.92
CA LEU A 16 19.16 -3.07 -13.36
C LEU A 16 19.42 -4.29 -14.27
N LEU A 17 18.34 -4.92 -14.74
CA LEU A 17 18.42 -6.07 -15.64
C LEU A 17 19.01 -5.70 -17.00
N THR A 18 18.68 -4.51 -17.51
CA THR A 18 19.27 -3.96 -18.74
C THR A 18 20.77 -3.74 -18.59
N VAL A 19 21.22 -3.16 -17.48
CA VAL A 19 22.65 -2.98 -17.19
C VAL A 19 23.36 -4.32 -17.07
N ALA A 20 22.78 -5.29 -16.35
CA ALA A 20 23.34 -6.63 -16.22
C ALA A 20 23.46 -7.34 -17.58
N ALA A 21 22.42 -7.29 -18.41
CA ALA A 21 22.43 -7.88 -19.75
C ALA A 21 23.45 -7.19 -20.67
N ALA A 22 23.64 -5.87 -20.54
CA ALA A 22 24.62 -5.12 -21.34
C ALA A 22 26.06 -5.48 -20.92
N ILE A 23 26.31 -5.65 -19.62
CA ILE A 23 27.61 -6.12 -19.11
C ILE A 23 27.90 -7.52 -19.62
N LEU A 24 26.94 -8.45 -19.53
CA LEU A 24 27.13 -9.82 -20.04
C LEU A 24 27.43 -9.84 -21.54
N LEU A 25 26.74 -9.03 -22.33
CA LEU A 25 27.01 -8.90 -23.77
C LEU A 25 28.41 -8.33 -24.03
N ALA A 26 28.81 -7.29 -23.30
CA ALA A 26 30.14 -6.70 -23.42
C ALA A 26 31.25 -7.70 -23.05
N VAL A 27 31.05 -8.49 -22.00
CA VAL A 27 31.97 -9.57 -21.60
C VAL A 27 32.04 -10.65 -22.68
N ALA A 28 30.91 -11.04 -23.27
CA ALA A 28 30.90 -12.04 -24.34
C ALA A 28 31.70 -11.57 -25.58
N VAL A 29 31.55 -10.31 -25.98
CA VAL A 29 32.33 -9.72 -27.08
C VAL A 29 33.82 -9.67 -26.74
N LEU A 30 34.16 -9.24 -25.52
CA LEU A 30 35.55 -9.15 -25.08
C LEU A 30 36.23 -10.53 -25.04
N VAL A 31 35.53 -11.56 -24.54
CA VAL A 31 36.02 -12.95 -24.55
C VAL A 31 36.20 -13.45 -25.97
N ALA A 32 35.25 -13.18 -26.87
CA ALA A 32 35.39 -13.56 -28.27
C ALA A 32 36.62 -12.91 -28.91
N ASP A 33 36.83 -11.61 -28.71
CA ASP A 33 38.01 -10.89 -29.20
C ASP A 33 39.32 -11.49 -28.66
N GLN A 34 39.36 -11.85 -27.37
CA GLN A 34 40.53 -12.49 -26.76
C GLN A 34 40.77 -13.90 -27.32
N THR A 35 39.73 -14.71 -27.49
CA THR A 35 39.87 -16.07 -28.04
C THR A 35 40.33 -16.07 -29.49
N VAL A 36 39.82 -15.14 -30.30
CA VAL A 36 40.26 -14.97 -31.69
C VAL A 36 41.71 -14.48 -31.76
N ALA A 37 42.10 -13.53 -30.90
CA ALA A 37 43.48 -13.04 -30.84
C ALA A 37 44.49 -14.06 -30.31
N ALA A 38 44.06 -14.96 -29.41
CA ALA A 38 44.91 -16.00 -28.83
C ALA A 38 45.03 -17.26 -29.70
N THR A 39 44.21 -17.38 -30.76
CA THR A 39 44.30 -18.50 -31.70
C THR A 39 45.59 -18.34 -32.52
N PRO A 40 46.54 -19.29 -32.48
CA PRO A 40 47.77 -19.21 -33.27
C PRO A 40 47.44 -19.12 -34.76
N GLY A 41 47.69 -17.95 -35.35
CA GLY A 41 47.49 -17.70 -36.78
C GLY A 41 48.69 -18.18 -37.59
N LEU A 42 48.45 -18.48 -38.85
CA LEU A 42 49.53 -18.58 -39.85
C LEU A 42 50.26 -17.23 -39.94
N PRO A 43 51.56 -17.21 -40.30
CA PRO A 43 52.29 -15.96 -40.52
C PRO A 43 51.47 -15.02 -41.43
N PRO A 44 51.41 -13.70 -41.16
CA PRO A 44 50.58 -12.77 -41.94
C PRO A 44 50.93 -12.76 -43.45
N ASP A 45 52.18 -13.13 -43.77
CA ASP A 45 52.72 -13.22 -45.12
C ASP A 45 52.55 -14.62 -45.74
N ALA A 46 51.98 -15.59 -45.00
CA ALA A 46 51.73 -16.92 -45.51
C ALA A 46 50.57 -16.88 -46.51
N GLU A 47 50.79 -17.48 -47.67
CA GLU A 47 49.77 -17.67 -48.69
C GLU A 47 48.97 -18.94 -48.41
N VAL A 48 47.64 -18.84 -48.46
CA VAL A 48 46.72 -19.95 -48.29
C VAL A 48 45.97 -20.14 -49.60
N GLU A 49 46.05 -21.34 -50.16
CA GLU A 49 45.16 -21.73 -51.26
C GLU A 49 43.75 -21.96 -50.71
N VAL A 50 42.81 -21.13 -51.14
CA VAL A 50 41.39 -21.30 -50.86
C VAL A 50 40.75 -21.87 -52.13
N VAL A 51 40.16 -23.07 -52.00
CA VAL A 51 39.35 -23.64 -53.08
C VAL A 51 37.96 -23.00 -53.01
N THR A 52 37.61 -22.20 -54.00
CA THR A 52 36.28 -21.58 -54.09
C THR A 52 35.22 -22.62 -54.44
N ALA A 53 33.95 -22.27 -54.22
CA ALA A 53 32.82 -23.17 -54.44
C ALA A 53 32.67 -23.66 -55.90
N ASP A 54 33.33 -22.98 -56.85
CA ASP A 54 33.42 -23.33 -58.27
C ASP A 54 34.59 -24.27 -58.61
N GLY A 55 35.38 -24.69 -57.62
CA GLY A 55 36.53 -25.57 -57.79
C GLY A 55 37.79 -24.88 -58.29
N SER A 56 37.78 -23.55 -58.46
CA SER A 56 39.00 -22.79 -58.74
C SER A 56 39.81 -22.58 -57.46
N THR A 57 41.14 -22.53 -57.58
CA THR A 57 42.01 -22.25 -56.43
C THR A 57 42.51 -20.82 -56.50
N VAL A 58 42.23 -20.06 -55.45
CA VAL A 58 42.65 -18.68 -55.32
C VAL A 58 43.60 -18.58 -54.13
N THR A 59 44.79 -18.02 -54.38
CA THR A 59 45.78 -17.77 -53.34
C THR A 59 45.41 -16.48 -52.61
N VAL A 60 45.14 -16.59 -51.31
CA VAL A 60 44.76 -15.46 -50.45
C VAL A 60 45.76 -15.38 -49.30
N SER A 61 46.11 -14.18 -48.86
CA SER A 61 46.96 -14.03 -47.67
C SER A 61 46.24 -14.58 -46.43
N ALA A 62 46.97 -15.31 -45.59
CA ALA A 62 46.47 -15.82 -44.32
C ALA A 62 45.89 -14.69 -43.45
N GLY A 63 46.52 -13.51 -43.47
CA GLY A 63 46.03 -12.32 -42.77
C GLY A 63 44.65 -11.84 -43.25
N ALA A 64 44.39 -11.85 -44.56
CA ALA A 64 43.09 -11.45 -45.10
C ALA A 64 41.97 -12.44 -44.73
N VAL A 65 42.28 -13.75 -44.71
CA VAL A 65 41.33 -14.78 -44.26
C VAL A 65 41.04 -14.65 -42.76
N GLN A 66 42.06 -14.38 -41.94
CA GLN A 66 41.91 -14.20 -40.49
C GLN A 66 41.09 -12.94 -40.14
N GLU A 67 41.31 -11.82 -40.85
CA GLU A 67 40.53 -10.59 -40.68
C GLU A 67 39.06 -10.80 -41.08
N ALA A 68 38.81 -11.49 -42.21
CA ALA A 68 37.45 -11.80 -42.65
C ALA A 68 36.70 -12.72 -41.66
N LEU A 69 37.37 -13.71 -41.09
CA LEU A 69 36.79 -14.57 -40.04
C LEU A 69 36.50 -13.78 -38.76
N ARG A 70 37.38 -12.85 -38.38
CA ARG A 70 37.20 -11.99 -37.21
C ARG A 70 36.02 -11.05 -37.39
N ASP A 71 35.90 -10.42 -38.54
CA ASP A 71 34.77 -9.57 -38.89
C ASP A 71 33.47 -10.37 -38.91
N GLN A 72 33.48 -11.56 -39.52
CA GLN A 72 32.30 -12.42 -39.58
C GLN A 72 31.86 -12.91 -38.18
N ALA A 73 32.82 -13.30 -37.32
CA ALA A 73 32.55 -13.70 -35.94
C ALA A 73 31.98 -12.52 -35.13
N ARG A 74 32.55 -11.33 -35.27
CA ARG A 74 32.08 -10.12 -34.60
C ARG A 74 30.66 -9.76 -35.02
N ASP A 75 30.37 -9.77 -36.32
CA ASP A 75 29.05 -9.44 -36.85
C ASP A 75 27.99 -10.47 -36.39
N ALA A 76 28.36 -11.75 -36.37
CA ALA A 76 27.49 -12.81 -35.86
C ALA A 76 27.19 -12.64 -34.36
N ILE A 77 28.19 -12.30 -33.54
CA ILE A 77 28.02 -12.06 -32.10
C ILE A 77 27.19 -10.80 -31.85
N LEU A 78 27.41 -9.71 -32.59
CA LEU A 78 26.66 -8.47 -32.42
C LEU A 78 25.19 -8.64 -32.83
N ARG A 79 24.91 -9.35 -33.93
CA ARG A 79 23.53 -9.61 -34.37
C ARG A 79 22.81 -10.55 -33.42
N THR A 80 23.37 -11.74 -33.17
CA THR A 80 22.73 -12.75 -32.32
C THR A 80 22.67 -12.29 -30.87
N GLY A 81 23.75 -11.70 -30.35
CA GLY A 81 23.83 -11.13 -29.02
C GLY A 81 22.93 -9.91 -28.83
N GLY A 82 22.81 -9.05 -29.84
CA GLY A 82 21.86 -7.92 -29.83
C GLY A 82 20.41 -8.38 -29.77
N LEU A 83 20.04 -9.41 -30.54
CA LEU A 83 18.70 -10.01 -30.48
C LEU A 83 18.42 -10.65 -29.12
N ALA A 84 19.37 -11.41 -28.57
CA ALA A 84 19.27 -12.01 -27.25
C ALA A 84 19.15 -10.94 -26.15
N PHE A 85 19.94 -9.87 -26.23
CA PHE A 85 19.87 -8.73 -25.33
C PHE A 85 18.50 -8.05 -25.38
N GLY A 86 18.00 -7.73 -26.59
CA GLY A 86 16.68 -7.13 -26.76
C GLY A 86 15.57 -8.01 -26.17
N PHE A 87 15.64 -9.32 -26.38
CA PHE A 87 14.69 -10.27 -25.79
C PHE A 87 14.74 -10.26 -24.26
N VAL A 88 15.94 -10.33 -23.67
CA VAL A 88 16.13 -10.31 -22.20
C VAL A 88 15.60 -9.02 -21.59
N VAL A 89 15.87 -7.86 -22.20
CA VAL A 89 15.39 -6.56 -21.74
C VAL A 89 13.85 -6.50 -21.78
N LEU A 90 13.24 -6.91 -22.90
CA LEU A 90 11.78 -6.91 -23.04
C LEU A 90 11.11 -7.88 -22.06
N ALA A 91 11.63 -9.11 -21.95
CA ALA A 91 11.11 -10.12 -21.04
C ALA A 91 11.25 -9.68 -19.56
N GLY A 92 12.42 -9.12 -19.20
CA GLY A 92 12.68 -8.60 -17.86
C GLY A 92 11.79 -7.41 -17.50
N ALA A 93 11.56 -6.48 -18.43
CA ALA A 93 10.64 -5.36 -18.24
C ALA A 93 9.20 -5.85 -18.04
N ALA A 94 8.73 -6.80 -18.86
CA ALA A 94 7.41 -7.40 -18.74
C ALA A 94 7.24 -8.13 -17.39
N ALA A 95 8.21 -8.96 -17.01
CA ALA A 95 8.21 -9.66 -15.73
C ALA A 95 8.18 -8.68 -14.54
N SER A 96 9.01 -7.64 -14.57
CA SER A 96 9.08 -6.62 -13.52
C SER A 96 7.75 -5.87 -13.38
N TYR A 97 7.11 -5.53 -14.50
CA TYR A 97 5.81 -4.88 -14.51
C TYR A 97 4.70 -5.76 -13.90
N LEU A 98 4.67 -7.05 -14.26
CA LEU A 98 3.70 -8.01 -13.73
C LEU A 98 3.87 -8.23 -12.23
N VAL A 99 5.11 -8.41 -11.77
CA VAL A 99 5.43 -8.61 -10.35
C VAL A 99 5.08 -7.38 -9.53
N ALA A 100 5.52 -6.18 -9.94
CA ALA A 100 5.14 -4.92 -9.28
C ALA A 100 3.62 -4.74 -9.27
N GLY A 101 2.95 -5.15 -10.35
CA GLY A 101 1.51 -5.19 -10.46
C GLY A 101 0.85 -5.98 -9.33
N ARG A 102 1.36 -7.18 -9.06
CA ARG A 102 0.80 -8.11 -8.08
C ARG A 102 1.12 -7.71 -6.64
N VAL A 103 2.34 -7.25 -6.38
CA VAL A 103 2.78 -6.81 -5.03
C VAL A 103 2.05 -5.55 -4.57
N LEU A 104 1.73 -4.64 -5.49
CA LEU A 104 1.07 -3.37 -5.14
C LEU A 104 -0.45 -3.43 -5.07
N ARG A 105 -1.06 -4.54 -5.50
CA ARG A 105 -2.53 -4.67 -5.51
C ARG A 105 -3.14 -4.59 -4.10
N PRO A 106 -2.63 -5.31 -3.08
CA PRO A 106 -3.16 -5.24 -1.72
C PRO A 106 -3.08 -3.84 -1.11
N VAL A 107 -2.03 -3.08 -1.43
CA VAL A 107 -1.87 -1.68 -0.96
C VAL A 107 -2.96 -0.78 -1.53
N SER A 108 -3.36 -1.00 -2.78
CA SER A 108 -4.45 -0.26 -3.41
C SER A 108 -5.80 -0.61 -2.75
N ASP A 109 -6.02 -1.88 -2.46
CA ASP A 109 -7.24 -2.37 -1.77
C ASP A 109 -7.31 -1.80 -0.34
N LEU A 110 -6.18 -1.76 0.38
CA LEU A 110 -6.02 -1.07 1.67
C LEU A 110 -6.44 0.40 1.57
N THR A 111 -5.90 1.10 0.57
CA THR A 111 -6.15 2.53 0.38
C THR A 111 -7.61 2.81 0.04
N GLU A 112 -8.25 1.96 -0.76
CA GLU A 112 -9.65 2.09 -1.11
C GLU A 112 -10.56 1.83 0.09
N THR A 113 -10.26 0.79 0.87
CA THR A 113 -10.98 0.48 2.12
C THR A 113 -10.85 1.63 3.11
N ALA A 114 -9.64 2.17 3.30
CA ALA A 114 -9.40 3.32 4.16
C ALA A 114 -10.14 4.59 3.68
N ARG A 115 -10.26 4.81 2.36
CA ARG A 115 -11.03 5.93 1.80
C ARG A 115 -12.54 5.77 1.96
N ARG A 116 -13.03 4.53 1.96
CA ARG A 116 -14.44 4.19 2.18
C ARG A 116 -14.82 4.10 3.65
N LEU A 117 -13.83 4.15 4.55
CA LEU A 117 -14.06 4.11 5.98
C LEU A 117 -14.86 5.35 6.40
N SER A 118 -16.07 5.11 6.89
CA SER A 118 -16.95 6.10 7.49
C SER A 118 -17.49 5.52 8.80
N THR A 119 -18.11 6.34 9.65
CA THR A 119 -18.77 5.87 10.87
C THR A 119 -19.83 4.78 10.61
N ALA A 120 -20.38 4.70 9.38
CA ALA A 120 -21.31 3.64 8.97
C ALA A 120 -20.61 2.34 8.49
N THR A 121 -19.33 2.40 8.14
CA THR A 121 -18.56 1.29 7.52
C THR A 121 -17.43 0.75 8.39
N LEU A 122 -17.30 1.17 9.65
CA LEU A 122 -16.26 0.71 10.60
C LEU A 122 -16.27 -0.82 10.88
N ARG A 123 -17.30 -1.54 10.42
CA ARG A 123 -17.35 -3.01 10.50
C ARG A 123 -16.66 -3.72 9.34
N GLU A 124 -16.31 -3.00 8.29
CA GLU A 124 -15.54 -3.56 7.18
C GLU A 124 -14.10 -3.82 7.64
N ARG A 125 -13.59 -4.99 7.29
CA ARG A 125 -12.23 -5.43 7.58
C ARG A 125 -11.53 -5.69 6.28
N ILE A 126 -10.23 -5.46 6.27
CA ILE A 126 -9.39 -5.74 5.10
C ILE A 126 -9.32 -7.25 4.88
N ALA A 127 -9.19 -8.03 5.96
CA ALA A 127 -9.18 -9.50 5.91
C ALA A 127 -8.23 -10.04 4.83
N TYR A 128 -6.99 -9.55 4.83
CA TYR A 128 -5.97 -9.94 3.86
C TYR A 128 -5.68 -11.44 3.93
N ARG A 129 -5.86 -12.16 2.82
CA ARG A 129 -5.64 -13.61 2.70
C ARG A 129 -4.35 -13.98 1.96
N GLY A 130 -3.41 -13.04 1.85
CA GLY A 130 -2.15 -13.25 1.18
C GLY A 130 -1.11 -13.97 2.06
N PRO A 131 0.15 -14.03 1.60
CA PRO A 131 1.27 -14.53 2.40
C PRO A 131 1.43 -13.77 3.72
N ARG A 132 2.02 -14.42 4.73
CA ARG A 132 2.39 -13.75 5.99
C ARG A 132 3.69 -12.95 5.80
N ASP A 133 3.53 -11.79 5.18
CA ASP A 133 4.58 -10.81 4.91
C ASP A 133 4.26 -9.47 5.60
N GLU A 134 5.07 -8.44 5.34
CA GLU A 134 4.89 -7.10 5.91
C GLU A 134 3.54 -6.47 5.50
N LEU A 135 2.94 -6.91 4.39
CA LEU A 135 1.60 -6.46 4.00
C LEU A 135 0.51 -7.09 4.87
N ALA A 136 0.69 -8.34 5.31
CA ALA A 136 -0.22 -8.96 6.28
C ALA A 136 -0.15 -8.25 7.63
N GLU A 137 1.05 -7.95 8.12
CA GLU A 137 1.24 -7.22 9.37
C GLU A 137 0.61 -5.81 9.31
N LEU A 138 0.76 -5.11 8.19
CA LEU A 138 0.12 -3.80 7.98
C LEU A 138 -1.42 -3.92 7.93
N ALA A 139 -1.95 -4.95 7.29
CA ALA A 139 -3.40 -5.19 7.22
C ALA A 139 -3.96 -5.50 8.61
N ASP A 140 -3.27 -6.33 9.40
CA ASP A 140 -3.67 -6.68 10.77
C ASP A 140 -3.66 -5.44 11.68
N ALA A 141 -2.59 -4.63 11.62
CA ALA A 141 -2.51 -3.38 12.37
C ALA A 141 -3.62 -2.38 11.99
N PHE A 142 -3.99 -2.31 10.71
CA PHE A 142 -5.11 -1.49 10.26
C PHE A 142 -6.45 -2.02 10.79
N ASP A 143 -6.70 -3.33 10.70
CA ASP A 143 -7.92 -3.96 11.20
C ASP A 143 -8.06 -3.79 12.72
N GLU A 144 -6.95 -3.83 13.47
CA GLU A 144 -6.92 -3.52 14.90
C GLU A 144 -7.28 -2.05 15.18
N MET A 145 -6.69 -1.10 14.46
CA MET A 145 -7.01 0.33 14.58
C MET A 145 -8.50 0.58 14.31
N VAL A 146 -9.06 -0.01 13.25
CA VAL A 146 -10.50 0.11 12.95
C VAL A 146 -11.35 -0.52 14.06
N GLY A 147 -10.92 -1.66 14.61
CA GLY A 147 -11.58 -2.29 15.76
C GLY A 147 -11.62 -1.39 17.00
N ARG A 148 -10.53 -0.69 17.30
CA ARG A 148 -10.47 0.28 18.40
C ARG A 148 -11.40 1.46 18.18
N LEU A 149 -11.45 1.99 16.95
CA LEU A 149 -12.37 3.08 16.58
C LEU A 149 -13.83 2.66 16.70
N ASP A 150 -14.22 1.48 16.19
CA ASP A 150 -15.58 0.96 16.29
C ASP A 150 -16.03 0.81 17.75
N ALA A 151 -15.16 0.28 18.60
CA ALA A 151 -15.41 0.14 20.03
C ALA A 151 -15.61 1.51 20.73
N ALA A 152 -14.76 2.49 20.41
CA ALA A 152 -14.87 3.84 20.98
C ALA A 152 -16.18 4.54 20.57
N PHE A 153 -16.52 4.52 19.28
CA PHE A 153 -17.77 5.09 18.78
C PHE A 153 -19.02 4.40 19.37
N ALA A 154 -19.01 3.07 19.46
CA ALA A 154 -20.09 2.31 20.10
C ALA A 154 -20.22 2.62 21.60
N GLY A 155 -19.11 2.92 22.29
CA GLY A 155 -19.09 3.43 23.65
C GLY A 155 -19.77 4.79 23.75
N GLN A 156 -19.31 5.76 22.96
CA GLN A 156 -19.86 7.13 22.94
C GLN A 156 -21.36 7.16 22.62
N GLN A 157 -21.82 6.35 21.66
CA GLN A 157 -23.23 6.31 21.29
C GLN A 157 -24.11 5.73 22.41
N ARG A 158 -23.65 4.67 23.09
CA ARG A 158 -24.35 4.12 24.26
C ARG A 158 -24.36 5.11 25.43
N PHE A 159 -23.25 5.78 25.69
CA PHE A 159 -23.16 6.83 26.71
C PHE A 159 -24.16 7.97 26.43
N ALA A 160 -24.18 8.49 25.20
CA ALA A 160 -25.11 9.56 24.82
C ALA A 160 -26.58 9.13 24.92
N ALA A 161 -26.90 7.89 24.52
CA ALA A 161 -28.25 7.35 24.64
C ALA A 161 -28.66 7.22 26.12
N ASN A 162 -27.81 6.63 26.96
CA ASN A 162 -28.08 6.46 28.39
C ASN A 162 -28.22 7.82 29.09
N ALA A 163 -27.31 8.76 28.84
CA ALA A 163 -27.39 10.12 29.37
C ALA A 163 -28.71 10.81 28.98
N SER A 164 -29.12 10.68 27.71
CA SER A 164 -30.40 11.25 27.24
C SER A 164 -31.61 10.63 27.93
N HIS A 165 -31.58 9.32 28.18
CA HIS A 165 -32.65 8.62 28.90
C HIS A 165 -32.73 9.03 30.37
N GLU A 166 -31.60 9.03 31.07
CA GLU A 166 -31.52 9.38 32.49
C GLU A 166 -31.89 10.86 32.74
N LEU A 167 -31.55 11.77 31.82
CA LEU A 167 -31.95 13.19 31.92
C LEU A 167 -33.40 13.44 31.52
N ARG A 168 -33.99 12.63 30.64
CA ARG A 168 -35.40 12.79 30.24
C ARG A 168 -36.33 12.58 31.44
N THR A 169 -36.04 11.61 32.30
CA THR A 169 -36.87 11.30 33.49
C THR A 169 -37.10 12.50 34.41
N PRO A 170 -36.06 13.16 34.98
CA PRO A 170 -36.25 14.33 35.82
C PRO A 170 -36.87 15.51 35.06
N LEU A 171 -36.53 15.71 33.78
CA LEU A 171 -37.14 16.78 32.97
C LEU A 171 -38.64 16.56 32.74
N THR A 172 -39.07 15.32 32.51
CA THR A 172 -40.49 14.97 32.39
C THR A 172 -41.23 15.21 33.71
N LEU A 173 -40.62 14.87 34.85
CA LEU A 173 -41.21 15.12 36.16
C LEU A 173 -41.34 16.62 36.44
N ILE A 174 -40.28 17.40 36.22
CA ILE A 174 -40.31 18.86 36.38
C ILE A 174 -41.42 19.47 35.55
N ARG A 175 -41.54 19.05 34.28
CA ARG A 175 -42.58 19.55 33.39
C ARG A 175 -43.97 19.16 33.86
N ALA A 176 -44.19 17.91 34.27
CA ALA A 176 -45.49 17.44 34.74
C ALA A 176 -45.95 18.20 35.99
N GLU A 177 -45.06 18.43 36.96
CA GLU A 177 -45.37 19.20 38.16
C GLU A 177 -45.72 20.66 37.84
N VAL A 178 -44.94 21.31 36.96
CA VAL A 178 -45.23 22.67 36.51
C VAL A 178 -46.57 22.74 35.75
N ASP A 179 -46.86 21.78 34.87
CA ASP A 179 -48.11 21.73 34.13
C ASP A 179 -49.32 21.53 35.07
N VAL A 180 -49.19 20.68 36.11
CA VAL A 180 -50.21 20.48 37.14
C VAL A 180 -50.45 21.78 37.93
N ALA A 181 -49.38 22.41 38.44
CA ALA A 181 -49.47 23.65 39.20
C ALA A 181 -50.09 24.81 38.41
N LEU A 182 -49.84 24.88 37.09
CA LEU A 182 -50.43 25.88 36.21
C LEU A 182 -51.87 25.57 35.80
N SER A 183 -52.30 24.30 35.87
CA SER A 183 -53.64 23.88 35.44
C SER A 183 -54.75 24.20 36.44
N ASP A 184 -54.43 24.34 37.72
CA ASP A 184 -55.39 24.69 38.78
C ASP A 184 -55.20 26.13 39.29
N PRO A 185 -56.03 27.09 38.85
CA PRO A 185 -55.95 28.48 39.29
C PRO A 185 -56.34 28.70 40.76
N ASN A 186 -56.92 27.70 41.44
CA ASN A 186 -57.30 27.76 42.85
C ASN A 186 -56.38 26.92 43.75
N ALA A 187 -55.25 26.42 43.22
CA ALA A 187 -54.29 25.64 43.99
C ALA A 187 -53.89 26.36 45.28
N THR A 188 -53.87 25.62 46.38
CA THR A 188 -53.49 26.15 47.69
C THR A 188 -51.99 26.42 47.77
N VAL A 189 -51.59 27.30 48.69
CA VAL A 189 -50.17 27.57 48.97
C VAL A 189 -49.40 26.30 49.34
N GLU A 190 -50.05 25.35 50.00
CA GLU A 190 -49.44 24.09 50.42
C GLU A 190 -49.20 23.16 49.22
N GLU A 191 -50.16 23.01 48.31
CA GLU A 191 -50.01 22.22 47.07
C GLU A 191 -48.91 22.78 46.17
N LEU A 192 -48.87 24.12 46.00
CA LEU A 192 -47.81 24.78 45.25
C LEU A 192 -46.43 24.59 45.89
N ARG A 193 -46.35 24.59 47.23
CA ARG A 193 -45.10 24.32 47.96
C ARG A 193 -44.63 22.88 47.74
N THR A 194 -45.53 21.90 47.84
CA THR A 194 -45.21 20.49 47.58
C THR A 194 -44.73 20.29 46.14
N SER A 195 -45.41 20.86 45.15
CA SER A 195 -44.97 20.77 43.75
C SER A 195 -43.58 21.40 43.53
N ALA A 196 -43.33 22.57 44.15
CA ALA A 196 -42.02 23.22 44.11
C ALA A 196 -40.91 22.37 44.77
N GLU A 197 -41.21 21.65 45.84
CA GLU A 197 -40.27 20.72 46.48
C GLU A 197 -39.91 19.54 45.57
N ILE A 198 -40.89 18.96 44.88
CA ILE A 198 -40.68 17.88 43.90
C ILE A 198 -39.81 18.38 42.74
N VAL A 199 -40.13 19.54 42.17
CA VAL A 199 -39.34 20.17 41.10
C VAL A 199 -37.90 20.44 41.55
N ARG A 200 -37.72 20.94 42.78
CA ARG A 200 -36.40 21.22 43.35
C ARG A 200 -35.58 19.93 43.49
N GLU A 201 -36.18 18.85 44.01
CA GLU A 201 -35.49 17.57 44.13
C GLU A 201 -35.10 16.99 42.76
N ALA A 202 -36.01 17.04 41.78
CA ALA A 202 -35.75 16.58 40.43
C ALA A 202 -34.60 17.36 39.76
N THR A 203 -34.52 18.67 40.01
CA THR A 203 -33.43 19.53 39.52
C THR A 203 -32.09 19.14 40.15
N ILE A 204 -32.06 18.94 41.46
CA ILE A 204 -30.84 18.49 42.18
C ILE A 204 -30.35 17.14 41.63
N ARG A 205 -31.27 16.21 41.35
CA ARG A 205 -30.94 14.91 40.76
C ARG A 205 -30.37 15.05 39.35
N ALA A 206 -30.94 15.94 38.53
CA ALA A 206 -30.43 16.23 37.19
C ALA A 206 -29.01 16.82 37.23
N ASP A 207 -28.74 17.77 38.14
CA ASP A 207 -27.40 18.35 38.33
C ASP A 207 -26.38 17.29 38.74
N ALA A 208 -26.72 16.43 39.71
CA ALA A 208 -25.84 15.34 40.14
C ALA A 208 -25.51 14.35 39.01
N LEU A 209 -26.47 14.06 38.12
CA LEU A 209 -26.25 13.25 36.92
C LEU A 209 -25.31 13.97 35.95
N ILE A 210 -25.51 15.26 35.69
CA ILE A 210 -24.65 16.05 34.79
C ILE A 210 -23.20 16.06 35.31
N GLU A 211 -22.99 16.30 36.61
CA GLU A 211 -21.65 16.25 37.22
C GLU A 211 -21.01 14.88 37.08
N SER A 212 -21.77 13.80 37.30
CA SER A 212 -21.28 12.42 37.14
C SER A 212 -20.88 12.12 35.69
N LEU A 213 -21.66 12.59 34.72
CA LEU A 213 -21.37 12.44 33.29
C LEU A 213 -20.13 13.22 32.87
N LEU A 214 -19.94 14.45 33.38
CA LEU A 214 -18.75 15.28 33.10
C LEU A 214 -17.48 14.68 33.71
N LEU A 215 -17.58 14.11 34.91
CA LEU A 215 -16.46 13.42 35.56
C LEU A 215 -16.05 12.17 34.77
N LEU A 216 -17.02 11.36 34.32
CA LEU A 216 -16.74 10.18 33.51
C LEU A 216 -16.08 10.56 32.19
N ALA A 217 -16.63 11.54 31.46
CA ALA A 217 -16.08 12.01 30.19
C ALA A 217 -14.64 12.53 30.33
N ARG A 218 -14.29 13.18 31.45
CA ARG A 218 -12.92 13.62 31.72
C ARG A 218 -11.98 12.45 32.00
N SER A 219 -12.44 11.44 32.74
CA SER A 219 -11.64 10.24 33.04
C SER A 219 -11.34 9.40 31.80
N GLU A 220 -12.31 9.28 30.87
CA GLU A 220 -12.10 8.58 29.59
C GLU A 220 -11.04 9.30 28.74
N ALA A 221 -11.08 10.63 28.68
CA ALA A 221 -10.10 11.44 27.95
C ALA A 221 -8.67 11.39 28.54
N GLU A 222 -8.54 11.19 29.85
CA GLU A 222 -7.24 11.01 30.51
C GLU A 222 -6.68 9.60 30.31
N ALA A 223 -7.54 8.57 30.39
CA ALA A 223 -7.16 7.19 30.11
C ALA A 223 -6.64 7.02 28.67
N GLU A 224 -7.24 7.73 27.71
CA GLU A 224 -6.82 7.67 26.30
C GLU A 224 -5.45 8.32 26.06
N LYS A 225 -5.06 9.31 26.87
CA LYS A 225 -3.73 9.97 26.78
C LYS A 225 -2.60 9.18 27.43
N GLY A 226 -2.89 8.28 28.38
CA GLY A 226 -1.89 7.47 29.08
C GLY A 226 -1.45 6.20 28.33
N VAL A 227 -2.10 5.87 27.20
CA VAL A 227 -1.86 4.65 26.40
C VAL A 227 -1.09 4.92 25.11
N LEU A 228 -0.76 6.19 24.82
CA LEU A 228 0.15 6.62 23.74
C LEU A 228 1.52 7.01 24.32
#